data_AF-A0A3A4PQ36-F1
#
_entry.id   AF-A0A3A4PQ36-F1
#
_cell.length_a   1.000
_cell.length_b   1.000
_cell.length_c   1.000
_cell.angle_alpha   90.00
_cell.angle_beta   90.00
_cell.angle_gamma   90.00
#
_symmetry.space_group_name_H-M   'P 1'
#
loop_
_entity.id
_entity.type
_entity.pdbx_description
1 polymer ?
#
loop_
_entity_poly.entity_id
_entity_poly.type
_entity_poly.pdbx_seq_one_letter_code
_entity_poly.pdbx_strand_id
1 'polypeptide(L)' 'MPILALIFRDALEVSGPGRAALILPLCLAIAIVYKTIRCEDLRRVPRAAAALWITIVVGMYAVGIGLWLLFRAMV' A
#
# COMPACT_ATOMS: atom_id res chain seq x y z
N MET A 1 -10.52 -29.78 1.88
CA MET A 1 -10.38 -28.76 2.94
C MET A 1 -9.04 -28.74 3.70
N PRO A 2 -7.88 -29.29 3.24
CA PRO A 2 -6.62 -29.13 3.98
C PRO A 2 -5.81 -27.88 3.61
N ILE A 3 -5.95 -27.37 2.37
CA ILE A 3 -5.12 -26.26 1.84
C ILE A 3 -5.40 -24.93 2.56
N LEU A 4 -6.67 -24.63 2.84
CA LEU A 4 -7.07 -23.42 3.57
C LEU A 4 -6.52 -23.43 5.01
N ALA A 5 -6.51 -24.58 5.67
CA ALA A 5 -5.98 -24.69 7.03
C ALA A 5 -4.45 -24.51 7.08
N LEU A 6 -3.73 -24.89 6.02
CA LEU A 6 -2.28 -24.69 5.89
C LEU A 6 -1.91 -23.21 5.72
N ILE A 7 -2.66 -22.44 4.93
CA ILE A 7 -2.42 -20.99 4.74
C ILE A 7 -2.61 -20.20 6.05
N PHE A 8 -3.53 -20.65 6.91
CA PHE A 8 -3.79 -20.01 8.20
C PHE A 8 -2.82 -20.46 9.31
N ARG A 9 -2.24 -21.66 9.19
CA ARG A 9 -1.29 -22.23 10.16
C ARG A 9 0.13 -21.71 9.92
N ASP A 10 0.57 -21.73 8.67
CA ASP A 10 1.83 -21.13 8.23
C ASP A 10 1.47 -19.83 7.52
N ALA A 11 1.36 -18.74 8.29
CA ALA A 11 1.15 -17.41 7.73
C ALA A 11 2.22 -17.21 6.66
N LEU A 12 1.81 -17.16 5.39
CA LEU A 12 2.71 -17.07 4.24
C LEU A 12 3.76 -16.00 4.57
N GLU A 13 5.01 -16.42 4.83
CA GLU A 13 6.09 -15.49 5.11
C GLU A 13 6.45 -14.81 3.80
N VAL A 14 5.61 -13.88 3.38
CA VAL A 14 5.82 -13.09 2.18
C VAL A 14 7.07 -12.27 2.46
N SER A 15 8.12 -12.52 1.68
CA SER A 15 9.38 -11.79 1.72
C SER A 15 9.13 -10.28 1.59
N GLY A 16 10.00 -9.45 2.16
CA GLY A 16 9.87 -7.98 2.15
C GLY A 16 9.34 -7.38 0.84
N PRO A 17 9.98 -7.63 -0.32
CA PRO A 17 9.48 -7.11 -1.60
C PRO A 17 8.15 -7.75 -2.06
N GLY A 18 7.88 -9.00 -1.70
CA GLY A 18 6.59 -9.63 -1.98
C GLY A 18 5.43 -8.95 -1.25
N ARG A 19 5.65 -8.42 -0.04
CA ARG A 19 4.61 -7.67 0.71
C ARG A 19 4.27 -6.36 -0.01
N ALA A 20 5.28 -5.65 -0.50
CA ALA A 20 5.08 -4.43 -1.27
C ALA A 20 4.31 -4.72 -2.56
N ALA A 21 4.64 -5.81 -3.26
CA ALA A 21 3.94 -6.21 -4.48
C ALA A 21 2.46 -6.57 -4.27
N LEU A 22 2.07 -7.02 -3.07
CA LEU A 22 0.67 -7.24 -2.70
C LEU A 22 -0.07 -5.94 -2.34
N ILE A 23 0.58 -5.05 -1.60
CA ILE A 23 -0.05 -3.83 -1.06
C ILE A 23 -0.16 -2.73 -2.11
N LEU A 24 0.89 -2.53 -2.94
CA LEU A 24 0.92 -1.48 -3.96
C LEU A 24 -0.27 -1.52 -4.93
N PRO A 25 -0.65 -2.65 -5.55
CA PRO A 25 -1.80 -2.70 -6.45
C PRO A 25 -3.14 -2.48 -5.72
N LEU A 26 -3.26 -2.92 -4.45
CA LEU A 26 -4.44 -2.64 -3.63
C LEU A 26 -4.59 -1.14 -3.35
N CYS A 27 -3.50 -0.46 -3.00
CA CYS A 27 -3.50 1.00 -2.83
C CYS A 27 -3.87 1.72 -4.14
N LEU A 28 -3.40 1.22 -5.28
CA LEU A 28 -3.72 1.79 -6.59
C LEU A 28 -5.22 1.67 -6.89
N ALA A 29 -5.80 0.50 -6.63
CA ALA A 29 -7.23 0.26 -6.82
C ALA A 29 -8.09 1.24 -5.98
N ILE A 30 -7.74 1.42 -4.70
CA ILE A 30 -8.43 2.37 -3.82
C ILE A 30 -8.28 3.81 -4.34
N ALA A 31 -7.08 4.20 -4.78
CA ALA A 31 -6.83 5.54 -5.31
C ALA A 31 -7.65 5.83 -6.57
N ILE A 32 -7.79 4.84 -7.47
CA ILE A 32 -8.63 4.93 -8.66
C ILE A 32 -10.09 5.07 -8.24
N VAL A 33 -10.63 4.14 -7.44
CA VAL A 33 -12.05 4.15 -7.03
C VAL A 33 -12.42 5.46 -6.33
N TYR A 34 -11.55 5.92 -5.42
CA TYR A 34 -11.75 7.19 -4.73
C TYR A 34 -11.81 8.38 -5.70
N LYS A 35 -10.86 8.46 -6.64
CA LYS A 35 -10.81 9.57 -7.60
C LYS A 35 -11.91 9.48 -8.66
N THR A 36 -12.37 8.29 -9.03
CA THR A 36 -13.50 8.13 -9.94
C THR A 36 -14.81 8.62 -9.34
N ILE A 37 -15.02 8.45 -8.02
CA ILE A 37 -16.24 8.91 -7.33
C ILE A 37 -16.20 10.43 -7.10
N ARG A 38 -15.01 10.99 -6.85
CA ARG A 38 -14.86 12.37 -6.38
C ARG A 38 -14.52 13.39 -7.48
N CYS A 39 -14.10 12.96 -8.67
CA CYS A 39 -13.76 13.89 -9.76
C CYS A 39 -14.92 14.02 -10.75
N GLU A 40 -15.29 15.25 -11.07
CA GLU A 40 -16.29 15.58 -12.10
C GLU A 40 -15.78 15.30 -13.52
N ASP A 41 -14.46 15.43 -13.71
CA ASP A 41 -13.81 15.38 -15.03
C ASP A 41 -13.01 14.07 -15.18
N LEU A 42 -13.62 13.06 -15.81
CA LEU A 42 -13.10 11.68 -15.90
C LEU A 42 -11.72 11.60 -16.57
N ARG A 43 -11.40 12.51 -17.49
CA ARG A 43 -10.09 12.54 -18.17
C ARG A 43 -8.92 12.84 -17.23
N ARG A 44 -9.16 13.50 -16.09
CA ARG A 44 -8.13 13.83 -15.10
C ARG A 44 -7.92 12.74 -14.06
N VAL A 45 -8.84 11.78 -13.98
CA VAL A 45 -8.84 10.68 -13.01
C VAL A 45 -7.53 9.87 -13.01
N PRO A 46 -6.97 9.38 -14.13
CA PRO A 46 -5.77 8.54 -14.07
C PRO A 46 -4.55 9.29 -13.50
N ARG A 47 -4.38 10.57 -13.86
CA ARG A 47 -3.29 11.40 -13.29
C ARG A 47 -3.51 11.68 -11.81
N ALA A 48 -4.74 12.01 -11.42
CA ALA A 48 -5.08 12.32 -10.04
C ALA A 48 -5.01 11.08 -9.13
N ALA A 49 -5.38 9.90 -9.65
CA ALA A 49 -5.26 8.62 -8.96
C ALA A 49 -3.80 8.21 -8.80
N ALA A 50 -2.97 8.36 -9.84
CA ALA A 50 -1.54 8.11 -9.74
C ALA A 50 -0.86 9.02 -8.71
N ALA A 51 -1.20 10.32 -8.70
CA ALA A 51 -0.69 11.25 -7.70
C ALA A 51 -1.10 10.84 -6.28
N LEU A 52 -2.37 10.47 -6.07
CA LEU A 52 -2.86 10.00 -4.77
C LEU A 52 -2.17 8.71 -4.32
N TRP A 53 -1.98 7.76 -5.24
CA TRP A 53 -1.27 6.52 -4.98
C TRP A 53 0.18 6.76 -4.54
N ILE A 54 0.91 7.62 -5.26
CA ILE A 54 2.28 8.00 -4.88
C ILE A 54 2.30 8.64 -3.49
N THR A 55 1.37 9.56 -3.21
CA THR A 55 1.28 10.22 -1.89
C THR A 55 1.06 9.21 -0.76
N ILE A 56 0.19 8.22 -0.96
CA ILE A 56 -0.05 7.15 0.04
C ILE A 56 1.24 6.36 0.28
N VAL A 57 1.89 5.90 -0.79
CA VAL A 57 3.10 5.08 -0.69
C VAL A 57 4.22 5.85 -0.01
N VAL A 58 4.49 7.08 -0.44
CA VAL A 58 5.53 7.94 0.16
C VAL A 58 5.23 8.22 1.62
N GLY A 59 3.97 8.52 1.98
CA GLY A 59 3.56 8.73 3.36
C GLY A 59 3.83 7.51 4.25
N MET A 60 3.50 6.31 3.76
CA MET A 60 3.77 5.06 4.48
C MET A 60 5.26 4.83 4.71
N TYR A 61 6.09 5.03 3.69
CA TYR A 61 7.55 4.92 3.82
C TYR A 61 8.13 5.99 4.75
N ALA A 62 7.65 7.23 4.65
CA ALA A 62 8.11 8.34 5.48
C ALA A 62 7.86 8.07 6.97
N VAL A 63 6.67 7.56 7.32
CA VAL A 63 6.35 7.17 8.70
C VAL A 63 7.25 6.01 9.16
N GLY A 64 7.44 4.99 8.34
CA GLY A 64 8.30 3.85 8.68
C GLY A 64 9.76 4.26 8.91
N ILE A 65 10.33 5.07 8.02
CA ILE A 65 11.69 5.61 8.15
C ILE A 65 11.79 6.53 9.37
N GLY A 66 10.81 7.41 9.58
CA GLY A 66 10.79 8.31 10.73
C GLY A 66 10.79 7.56 12.06
N LEU A 67 9.99 6.51 12.17
CA LEU A 67 9.95 5.67 13.37
C LEU A 67 11.27 4.91 13.57
N TRP A 68 11.87 4.39 12.50
CA TRP A 68 13.16 3.71 12.57
C TRP A 68 14.30 4.65 13.00
N LEU A 69 14.33 5.87 12.47
CA LEU A 69 15.30 6.89 12.87
C LEU A 69 15.13 7.28 14.34
N LEU A 70 13.89 7.45 14.80
CA LEU A 70 13.60 7.77 16.19
C LEU A 70 14.07 6.64 17.13
N PHE A 71 13.76 5.39 16.78
CA PHE A 71 14.19 4.23 17.54
C PHE A 71 15.72 4.14 17.62
N ARG A 72 16.41 4.38 16.49
CA ARG A 72 17.88 4.41 16.42
C ARG A 72 18.50 5.57 17.19
N ALA A 73 17.78 6.66 17.39
CA ALA A 73 18.27 7.80 18.18
C ALA A 73 18.09 7.60 19.70
N MET A 74 17.11 6.77 20.11
CA MET A 74 16.84 6.46 21.52
C MET A 74 17.67 5.29 22.07
N VAL A 75 18.12 4.36 21.22
CA VAL A 75 18.98 3.22 21.57
C VAL A 75 20.43 3.53 21.25
#